data_AF-A0A830GHU4-F1
#
_entry.id   AF-A0A830GHU4-F1
#
_cell.length_a   1.000
_cell.length_b   1.000
_cell.length_c   1.000
_cell.angle_alpha   90.00
_cell.angle_beta   90.00
_cell.angle_gamma   90.00
#
_symmetry.space_group_name_H-M   'P 1'
#
loop_
_entity.id
_entity.type
_entity.pdbx_description
1 polymer ?
#
loop_
_entity_poly.entity_id
_entity_poly.type
_entity_poly.pdbx_seq_one_letter_code
_entity_poly.pdbx_strand_id
1 'polypeptide(L)'
;MAHELNDADEQILKLLLEGRNLPQNLADELGYSRQYIQNRLQMLKAADYASNLGGGLYEITDDGREEIGAESGADVDELRDALADARAAHEQVNGDALGEALERMADLLGVNDAE
;
A
#
# COMPACT_ATOMS: atom_id res chain seq x y z
N MET A 1 6.06 -28.72 3.00
CA MET A 1 6.76 -28.10 1.86
C MET A 1 6.18 -26.70 1.75
N ALA A 2 7.01 -25.66 1.69
CA ALA A 2 6.52 -24.30 1.46
C ALA A 2 5.72 -24.31 0.15
N HIS A 3 4.44 -23.94 0.20
CA HIS A 3 3.65 -23.77 -1.01
C HIS A 3 4.03 -22.41 -1.56
N GLU A 4 4.81 -22.40 -2.65
CA GLU A 4 5.05 -21.18 -3.40
C GLU A 4 3.68 -20.64 -3.86
N LEU A 5 3.37 -19.41 -3.45
CA LEU A 5 2.14 -18.75 -3.86
C LEU A 5 2.16 -18.59 -5.38
N ASN A 6 0.98 -18.70 -5.99
CA ASN A 6 0.84 -18.32 -7.39
C ASN A 6 0.05 -17.03 -7.54
N ASP A 7 -0.03 -16.53 -8.76
CA ASP A 7 -0.71 -15.27 -9.08
C ASP A 7 -2.14 -15.19 -8.51
N ALA A 8 -2.88 -16.32 -8.52
CA ALA A 8 -4.24 -16.34 -8.01
C ALA A 8 -4.30 -16.30 -6.48
N ASP A 9 -3.37 -16.99 -5.81
CA ASP A 9 -3.25 -16.93 -4.35
C ASP A 9 -2.89 -15.53 -3.87
N GLU A 10 -1.89 -14.91 -4.49
CA GLU A 10 -1.51 -13.53 -4.18
C GLU A 10 -2.69 -12.57 -4.35
N GLN A 11 -3.42 -12.68 -5.46
CA GLN A 11 -4.60 -11.86 -5.72
C GLN A 11 -5.70 -12.07 -4.67
N ILE A 12 -5.94 -13.33 -4.27
CA ILE A 12 -6.89 -13.65 -3.20
C ILE A 12 -6.44 -13.01 -1.88
N LEU A 13 -5.17 -13.16 -1.50
CA LEU A 13 -4.64 -12.60 -0.26
C LEU A 13 -4.66 -11.07 -0.27
N LYS A 14 -4.37 -10.43 -1.41
CA LYS A 14 -4.49 -8.97 -1.60
C LYS A 14 -5.92 -8.49 -1.37
N LEU A 15 -6.94 -9.17 -1.90
CA LEU A 15 -8.34 -8.84 -1.62
C LEU A 15 -8.74 -9.11 -0.15
N LEU A 16 -8.16 -10.13 0.48
CA LEU A 16 -8.40 -10.43 1.90
C LEU A 16 -7.69 -9.45 2.85
N LEU A 17 -6.66 -8.71 2.39
CA LEU A 17 -6.09 -7.58 3.15
C LEU A 17 -7.09 -6.45 3.34
N GLU A 18 -7.89 -6.18 2.32
CA GLU A 18 -8.90 -5.11 2.33
C GLU A 18 -10.06 -5.44 3.29
N GLY A 19 -10.28 -6.72 3.55
CA GLY A 19 -11.25 -7.19 4.52
C GLY A 19 -11.68 -8.63 4.30
N ARG A 20 -12.72 -9.03 5.04
CA ARG A 20 -13.26 -10.39 4.96
C ARG A 20 -14.05 -10.58 3.67
N ASN A 21 -13.89 -11.73 3.01
CA ASN A 21 -14.56 -11.96 1.74
C ASN A 21 -15.09 -13.40 1.56
N LEU A 22 -16.01 -13.57 0.62
CA LEU A 22 -16.64 -14.84 0.27
C LEU A 22 -16.04 -15.40 -1.04
N PRO A 23 -15.99 -16.74 -1.22
CA PRO A 23 -15.50 -17.37 -2.45
C PRO A 23 -16.23 -16.90 -3.72
N GLN A 24 -17.52 -16.57 -3.61
CA GLN A 24 -18.30 -16.09 -4.75
C GLN A 24 -17.83 -14.69 -5.18
N ASN A 25 -17.69 -13.77 -4.23
CA ASN A 25 -17.22 -12.41 -4.50
C ASN A 25 -15.81 -12.41 -5.10
N LEU A 26 -14.89 -13.19 -4.50
CA LEU A 26 -13.52 -13.35 -4.99
C LEU A 26 -13.49 -13.93 -6.42
N ALA A 27 -14.38 -14.85 -6.74
CA ALA A 27 -14.50 -15.41 -8.09
C ALA A 27 -14.99 -14.38 -9.10
N ASP A 28 -16.01 -13.61 -8.74
CA ASP A 28 -16.58 -12.57 -9.57
C ASP A 28 -15.58 -11.43 -9.83
N GLU A 29 -14.81 -11.06 -8.81
CA GLU A 29 -13.81 -9.98 -8.88
C GLU A 29 -12.54 -10.38 -9.64
N LEU A 30 -12.03 -11.60 -9.42
CA LEU A 30 -10.81 -12.09 -10.06
C LEU A 30 -11.06 -12.76 -11.42
N GLY A 31 -12.32 -12.89 -11.84
CA GLY A 31 -12.68 -13.52 -13.11
C GLY A 31 -12.40 -15.03 -13.18
N TYR A 32 -12.28 -15.68 -12.02
CA TYR A 32 -12.08 -17.12 -11.91
C TYR A 32 -13.39 -17.86 -11.62
N SER A 33 -13.39 -19.18 -11.83
CA SER A 33 -14.53 -19.99 -11.35
C SER A 33 -14.55 -20.07 -9.83
N ARG A 34 -15.75 -20.08 -9.23
CA ARG A 34 -15.94 -20.30 -7.79
C ARG A 34 -15.26 -21.57 -7.29
N GLN A 35 -15.28 -22.65 -8.09
CA GLN A 35 -14.63 -23.91 -7.72
C GLN A 35 -13.10 -23.75 -7.64
N TYR A 36 -12.50 -23.02 -8.58
CA TYR A 36 -11.07 -22.73 -8.55
C TYR A 36 -10.70 -21.89 -7.32
N ILE A 37 -11.42 -20.80 -7.05
CA ILE A 37 -11.22 -19.97 -5.86
C ILE A 37 -11.37 -20.79 -4.58
N GLN A 38 -12.39 -21.63 -4.48
CA GLN A 38 -12.60 -22.49 -3.32
C GLN A 38 -11.39 -23.42 -3.09
N ASN A 39 -10.83 -24.01 -4.16
CA ASN A 39 -9.64 -24.85 -4.06
C ASN A 39 -8.43 -24.05 -3.58
N ARG A 40 -8.20 -22.84 -4.12
CA ARG A 40 -7.12 -21.95 -3.68
C ARG A 40 -7.24 -21.57 -2.20
N LEU A 41 -8.43 -21.17 -1.76
CA LEU A 41 -8.70 -20.86 -0.37
C LEU A 41 -8.46 -22.05 0.58
N GLN A 42 -8.71 -23.29 0.13
CA GLN A 42 -8.34 -24.47 0.94
C GLN A 42 -6.82 -24.66 1.03
N MET A 43 -6.07 -24.38 -0.04
CA MET A 43 -4.60 -24.46 -0.03
C MET A 43 -4.01 -23.37 0.87
N LEU A 44 -4.45 -22.12 0.72
CA LEU A 44 -4.06 -20.99 1.57
C LEU A 44 -4.39 -21.25 3.04
N LYS A 45 -5.55 -21.86 3.32
CA LYS A 45 -5.91 -22.26 4.68
C LYS A 45 -5.02 -23.37 5.22
N ALA A 46 -4.67 -24.36 4.40
CA ALA A 46 -3.78 -25.44 4.83
C ALA A 46 -2.34 -24.96 5.09
N ALA A 47 -1.95 -23.84 4.48
CA ALA A 47 -0.68 -23.15 4.70
C ALA A 47 -0.76 -22.06 5.79
N ASP A 48 -1.87 -21.95 6.51
CA ASP A 48 -2.12 -20.93 7.54
C ASP A 48 -2.04 -19.47 7.05
N TYR A 49 -2.18 -19.21 5.75
CA TYR A 49 -2.22 -17.85 5.18
C TYR A 49 -3.63 -17.22 5.17
N ALA A 50 -4.67 -18.04 5.27
CA ALA A 50 -6.05 -17.57 5.36
C ALA A 50 -6.88 -18.45 6.31
N SER A 51 -7.85 -17.87 7.00
CA SER A 51 -8.74 -18.59 7.91
C SER A 51 -10.20 -18.50 7.44
N ASN A 52 -10.98 -19.54 7.74
CA ASN A 52 -12.42 -19.56 7.48
C ASN A 52 -13.17 -19.38 8.81
N LEU A 53 -13.96 -18.33 8.92
CA LEU A 53 -14.70 -17.95 10.13
C LEU A 53 -16.06 -18.63 10.27
N GLY A 54 -16.41 -19.51 9.33
CA GLY A 54 -17.72 -20.11 9.19
C GLY A 54 -18.54 -19.46 8.08
N GLY A 55 -19.54 -20.19 7.56
CA GLY A 55 -20.41 -19.70 6.49
C GLY A 55 -19.71 -19.44 5.14
N GLY A 56 -18.45 -19.82 5.01
CA GLY A 56 -17.64 -19.52 3.82
C GLY A 56 -17.00 -18.14 3.84
N LEU A 57 -17.01 -17.44 4.97
CA LEU A 57 -16.33 -16.15 5.13
C LEU A 57 -14.86 -16.37 5.45
N TYR A 58 -13.97 -15.79 4.65
CA TYR A 58 -12.53 -15.89 4.83
C TYR A 58 -11.92 -14.57 5.28
N GLU A 59 -10.84 -14.66 6.04
CA GLU A 59 -9.95 -13.55 6.39
C GLU A 59 -8.50 -13.97 6.22
N ILE A 60 -7.62 -13.00 5.94
CA ILE A 60 -6.17 -13.23 5.92
C ILE A 60 -5.64 -13.35 7.36
N THR A 61 -4.68 -14.25 7.57
CA THR A 61 -3.96 -14.42 8.85
C THR A 61 -2.76 -13.48 8.93
N ASP A 62 -2.06 -13.48 10.06
CA ASP A 62 -0.82 -12.72 10.20
C ASP A 62 0.29 -13.27 9.28
N ASP A 63 0.45 -14.60 9.20
CA ASP A 63 1.42 -15.24 8.31
C ASP A 63 1.13 -14.91 6.83
N GLY A 64 -0.14 -14.88 6.42
CA GLY A 64 -0.53 -14.49 5.08
C GLY A 64 -0.25 -13.01 4.78
N ARG A 65 -0.35 -12.12 5.78
CA ARG A 65 0.02 -10.71 5.65
C ARG A 65 1.52 -10.53 5.49
N GLU A 66 2.31 -11.27 6.26
CA GLU A 66 3.77 -11.24 6.19
C GLU A 66 4.24 -11.72 4.81
N GLU A 67 3.69 -12.84 4.33
CA GLU A 67 4.08 -13.44 3.04
C GLU A 67 3.89 -12.46 1.86
N ILE A 68 2.72 -11.80 1.75
CA ILE A 68 2.47 -10.85 0.65
C ILE A 68 3.07 -9.46 0.89
N GLY A 69 3.33 -9.12 2.16
CA GLY A 69 4.02 -7.90 2.55
C GLY A 69 5.52 -7.97 2.26
N ALA A 70 6.12 -9.17 2.34
CA ALA A 70 7.53 -9.41 2.11
C ALA A 70 7.96 -9.16 0.65
N GLU A 71 7.06 -9.31 -0.32
CA GLU A 71 7.36 -9.02 -1.74
C GLU A 71 7.20 -7.53 -2.10
N SER A 72 6.54 -6.73 -1.26
CA SER A 72 6.54 -5.27 -1.37
C SER A 72 7.75 -4.69 -0.63
N GLY A 73 8.94 -5.17 -0.98
CA GLY A 73 10.20 -4.55 -0.60
C GLY A 73 10.41 -3.22 -1.33
N ALA A 74 9.50 -2.26 -1.17
CA ALA A 74 9.99 -0.91 -1.00
C ALA A 74 10.53 -0.93 0.41
N ASP A 75 11.86 -0.94 0.57
CA ASP A 75 12.49 -0.76 1.88
C ASP A 75 11.80 0.44 2.51
N VAL A 76 10.92 0.19 3.48
CA VAL A 76 10.14 1.26 4.12
C VAL A 76 11.12 2.23 4.77
N ASP A 77 12.30 1.73 5.12
CA ASP A 77 13.44 2.49 5.58
C ASP A 77 14.07 3.34 4.47
N GLU A 78 14.23 2.84 3.23
CA GLU A 78 14.66 3.64 2.07
C GLU A 78 13.64 4.74 1.73
N LEU A 79 12.34 4.45 1.82
CA LEU A 79 11.28 5.46 1.65
C LEU A 79 11.28 6.50 2.79
N ARG A 80 11.56 6.08 4.03
CA ARG A 80 11.70 6.99 5.19
C ARG A 80 12.92 7.88 5.05
N ASP A 81 14.04 7.33 4.61
CA ASP A 81 15.28 8.06 4.37
C ASP A 81 15.09 9.06 3.23
N ALA A 82 14.51 8.63 2.10
CA ALA A 82 14.17 9.53 0.99
C ALA A 82 13.19 10.65 1.41
N LEU A 83 12.23 10.36 2.30
CA LEU A 83 11.33 11.37 2.85
C LEU A 83 12.05 12.34 3.80
N ALA A 84 13.01 11.86 4.59
CA ALA A 84 13.85 12.70 5.44
C ALA A 84 14.74 13.63 4.60
N ASP A 85 15.35 13.11 3.53
CA ASP A 85 16.14 13.88 2.57
C ASP A 85 15.31 14.95 1.87
N ALA A 86 14.10 14.60 1.40
CA ALA A 86 13.18 15.55 0.78
C ALA A 86 12.74 16.67 1.75
N ARG A 87 12.52 16.34 3.03
CA ARG A 87 12.20 17.33 4.08
C ARG A 87 13.38 18.24 4.39
N ALA A 88 14.60 17.69 4.48
CA ALA A 88 15.80 18.48 4.70
C ALA A 88 16.10 19.42 3.50
N ALA A 89 15.85 18.96 2.27
CA ALA A 89 15.93 19.78 1.08
C ALA A 89 14.88 20.90 1.06
N HIS A 90 13.65 20.62 1.52
CA HIS A 90 12.60 21.62 1.68
C HIS A 90 12.95 22.67 2.74
N GLU A 91 13.59 22.28 3.85
CA GLU A 91 14.07 23.21 4.88
C GLU A 91 15.22 24.10 4.38
N GLN A 92 16.02 23.63 3.41
CA GLN A 92 17.05 24.46 2.78
C GLN A 92 16.49 25.42 1.72
N VAL A 93 15.37 25.09 1.08
CA VAL A 93 14.56 26.05 0.30
C VAL A 93 13.64 26.79 1.27
N ASN A 94 14.25 27.50 2.21
CA ASN A 94 13.55 28.31 3.19
C ASN A 94 12.61 29.29 2.51
N GLY A 95 11.37 29.41 3.03
CA GLY A 95 10.42 30.45 2.67
C GLY A 95 11.01 31.86 2.77
N ASP A 96 12.10 32.04 3.52
CA ASP A 96 12.90 33.27 3.60
C ASP A 96 13.52 33.67 2.26
N ALA A 97 14.05 32.72 1.47
CA ALA A 97 14.64 33.02 0.16
C ALA A 97 13.56 33.42 -0.87
N LEU A 98 12.38 32.81 -0.77
CA LEU A 98 11.21 33.20 -1.56
C LEU A 98 10.67 34.57 -1.09
N GLY A 99 10.65 34.81 0.22
CA GLY A 99 10.30 36.10 0.82
C GLY A 99 11.21 37.23 0.35
N GLU A 100 12.53 37.04 0.42
CA GLU A 100 13.53 38.00 -0.07
C GLU A 100 13.41 38.25 -1.58
N ALA A 101 13.09 37.22 -2.36
CA ALA A 101 12.89 37.36 -3.80
C ALA A 101 11.61 38.13 -4.14
N LEU A 102 10.53 37.89 -3.39
CA LEU A 102 9.26 38.61 -3.53
C LEU A 102 9.38 40.07 -3.06
N GLU A 103 10.12 40.32 -1.98
CA GLU A 103 10.40 41.66 -1.46
C GLU A 103 11.26 42.46 -2.47
N ARG A 104 12.32 41.86 -3.03
CA ARG A 104 13.06 42.49 -4.15
C ARG A 104 12.18 42.80 -5.36
N MET A 105 11.25 41.90 -5.71
CA MET A 105 10.31 42.15 -6.80
C MET A 105 9.34 43.30 -6.47
N ALA A 106 8.84 43.37 -5.24
CA ALA A 106 7.93 44.43 -4.80
C ALA A 106 8.60 45.81 -4.84
N ASP A 107 9.87 45.90 -4.41
CA ASP A 107 10.67 47.13 -4.46
C ASP A 107 10.93 47.59 -5.90
N LEU A 108 11.25 46.66 -6.80
CA LEU A 108 11.49 46.96 -8.22
C LEU A 108 10.24 47.44 -8.95
N LEU A 109 9.06 46.95 -8.53
CA LEU A 109 7.77 47.29 -9.11
C LEU A 109 7.12 48.52 -8.45
N GLY A 110 7.74 49.10 -7.40
CA GLY A 110 7.23 50.29 -6.71
C GLY A 110 5.86 50.08 -6.05
N VAL A 111 5.55 48.83 -5.67
CA VAL A 111 4.26 48.45 -5.04
C VAL A 111 4.34 48.47 -3.51
N ASN A 112 5.41 49.01 -2.94
CA ASN A 112 5.69 49.03 -1.50
C ASN A 112 5.39 50.37 -0.81
N ASP A 113 4.48 51.19 -1.37
CA ASP A 113 4.02 52.44 -0.72
C ASP A 113 2.61 52.26 -0.11
N ALA A 114 2.57 51.98 1.19
CA ALA A 114 1.48 52.35 2.08
C ALA A 114 1.95 52.37 3.55
N GLU A 115 2.86 53.30 3.88
CA GLU A 115 2.68 54.31 4.95
C GLU A 115 3.76 55.40 4.87
#